data_AF-A0A7L1NAT4-F1
#
_entry.id   AF-A0A7L1NAT4-F1
#
_cell.length_a   1.000
_cell.length_b   1.000
_cell.length_c   1.000
_cell.angle_alpha   90.00
_cell.angle_beta   90.00
_cell.angle_gamma   90.00
#
_symmetry.space_group_name_H-M   'P 1'
#
loop_
_entity.id
_entity.type
_entity.pdbx_description
1 polymer ?
#
loop_
_entity_poly.entity_id
_entity_poly.type
_entity_poly.pdbx_seq_one_letter_code
_entity_poly.pdbx_strand_id
1 'polypeptide(L)'
;MVIKVYIASSSGSTAIKKQQQDVLGFLEANKIEFEEKDIAANEENRKWMRENVPEDSRPASGNPLPPRLFNDSRYLGDYEAFFEARENNAVYAFLGLTAPPGSK
;
A
#
# COMPACT_ATOMS: atom_id res chain seq x y z
N MET A 1 7.88 -1.03 13.31
CA MET A 1 7.90 -1.20 11.85
C MET A 1 6.88 -2.25 11.48
N VAL A 2 5.68 -1.80 11.14
CA VAL A 2 4.59 -2.63 10.63
C VAL A 2 4.15 -2.05 9.31
N ILE A 3 4.14 -2.86 8.25
CA ILE A 3 3.60 -2.45 6.96
C ILE A 3 2.08 -2.39 7.08
N LYS A 4 1.47 -1.27 6.70
CA LYS A 4 0.02 -1.11 6.67
C LYS A 4 -0.41 -0.88 5.24
N VAL A 5 -1.33 -1.71 4.77
CA VAL A 5 -1.92 -1.59 3.43
C VAL A 5 -3.36 -1.15 3.61
N TYR A 6 -3.64 0.10 3.25
CA TYR A 6 -5.00 0.60 3.23
C TYR A 6 -5.70 0.12 1.97
N ILE A 7 -6.77 -0.64 2.15
CA ILE A 7 -7.55 -1.27 1.08
C ILE A 7 -9.02 -0.89 1.18
N ALA A 8 -9.79 -1.09 0.12
CA ALA A 8 -11.24 -1.09 0.17
C ALA A 8 -11.75 -2.50 -0.17
N SER A 9 -12.21 -3.24 0.84
CA SER A 9 -12.70 -4.61 0.67
C SER A 9 -13.92 -4.70 -0.27
N SER A 10 -14.80 -3.71 -0.22
CA SER A 10 -16.01 -3.60 -1.05
C SER A 10 -15.88 -2.60 -2.21
N SER A 11 -14.68 -2.46 -2.79
CA SER A 11 -14.48 -1.59 -3.96
C SER A 11 -15.33 -2.01 -5.17
N GLY A 12 -16.00 -1.03 -5.82
CA GLY A 12 -16.73 -1.26 -7.08
C GLY A 12 -15.82 -1.41 -8.30
N SER A 13 -14.55 -1.02 -8.19
CA SER A 13 -13.60 -1.06 -9.30
C SER A 13 -12.81 -2.37 -9.31
N THR A 14 -12.94 -3.13 -10.40
CA THR A 14 -12.15 -4.35 -10.64
C THR A 14 -10.64 -4.06 -10.68
N ALA A 15 -10.24 -2.91 -11.22
CA ALA A 15 -8.83 -2.52 -11.27
C ALA A 15 -8.26 -2.34 -9.85
N ILE A 16 -8.96 -1.60 -8.99
CA ILE A 16 -8.56 -1.41 -7.58
C ILE A 16 -8.47 -2.75 -6.85
N LYS A 17 -9.45 -3.64 -7.03
CA LYS A 17 -9.43 -4.98 -6.43
C LYS A 17 -8.18 -5.77 -6.82
N LYS A 18 -7.82 -5.76 -8.11
CA LYS A 18 -6.62 -6.45 -8.61
C LYS A 18 -5.33 -5.84 -8.05
N GLN A 19 -5.24 -4.51 -8.02
CA GLN A 19 -4.06 -3.82 -7.46
C GLN A 19 -3.86 -4.11 -5.97
N GLN A 20 -4.95 -4.10 -5.19
CA GLN A 20 -4.91 -4.49 -3.77
C GLN A 20 -4.45 -5.95 -3.62
N GLN A 21 -5.04 -6.88 -4.38
CA GLN A 21 -4.67 -8.30 -4.33
C GLN A 21 -3.21 -8.54 -4.72
N ASP A 22 -2.68 -7.81 -5.70
CA ASP A 22 -1.27 -7.93 -6.10
C ASP A 22 -0.32 -7.45 -5.00
N VAL A 23 -0.62 -6.33 -4.34
CA VAL A 23 0.16 -5.85 -3.18
C VAL A 23 0.10 -6.85 -2.04
N LEU A 24 -1.10 -7.25 -1.61
CA LEU A 24 -1.28 -8.17 -0.48
C LEU A 24 -0.63 -9.53 -0.77
N GLY A 25 -0.89 -10.09 -1.95
CA GLY A 25 -0.33 -11.37 -2.37
C GLY A 25 1.19 -11.34 -2.48
N PHE A 26 1.79 -10.22 -2.89
CA PHE A 26 3.25 -10.07 -2.86
C PHE A 26 3.79 -10.12 -1.43
N LEU A 27 3.19 -9.37 -0.50
CA LEU A 27 3.65 -9.32 0.89
C LEU A 27 3.52 -10.70 1.55
N GLU A 28 2.40 -11.39 1.34
CA GLU A 28 2.18 -12.76 1.80
C GLU A 28 3.20 -13.75 1.23
N ALA A 29 3.41 -13.74 -0.09
CA ALA A 29 4.34 -14.63 -0.76
C ALA A 29 5.80 -14.45 -0.28
N ASN A 30 6.16 -13.23 0.07
CA ASN A 30 7.48 -12.89 0.61
C ASN A 30 7.55 -12.99 2.14
N LYS A 31 6.49 -13.42 2.81
CA LYS A 31 6.40 -13.53 4.28
C LYS A 31 6.72 -12.21 4.99
N ILE A 32 6.33 -11.10 4.39
CA ILE A 32 6.42 -9.78 5.00
C ILE A 32 5.20 -9.62 5.90
N GLU A 33 5.39 -9.29 7.17
CA GLU A 33 4.28 -9.01 8.08
C GLU A 33 3.64 -7.66 7.73
N PHE A 34 2.31 -7.64 7.63
CA PHE A 34 1.53 -6.43 7.35
C PHE A 34 0.15 -6.47 8.01
N GLU A 35 -0.47 -5.30 8.11
CA GLU A 35 -1.86 -5.12 8.50
C GLU A 35 -2.69 -4.61 7.30
N GLU A 36 -3.85 -5.24 7.07
CA GLU A 36 -4.88 -4.69 6.20
C GLU A 36 -5.73 -3.66 6.95
N LYS A 37 -5.79 -2.43 6.41
CA LYS A 37 -6.60 -1.36 6.96
C LYS A 37 -7.75 -1.08 6.00
N ASP A 38 -8.86 -1.79 6.18
CA ASP A 38 -10.03 -1.60 5.32
C ASP A 38 -10.67 -0.23 5.54
N ILE A 39 -10.77 0.57 4.47
CA ILE A 39 -11.38 1.90 4.46
C ILE A 39 -12.85 1.86 4.04
N ALA A 40 -13.31 0.73 3.51
CA ALA A 40 -14.69 0.59 3.06
C ALA A 40 -15.63 0.32 4.23
N ALA A 41 -15.22 -0.54 5.17
CA ALA A 41 -15.98 -0.87 6.37
C ALA A 41 -15.58 -0.06 7.63
N ASN A 42 -14.43 0.62 7.62
CA ASN A 42 -13.96 1.40 8.77
C ASN A 42 -13.67 2.85 8.39
N GLU A 43 -14.44 3.77 8.98
CA GLU A 43 -14.34 5.20 8.71
C GLU A 43 -13.08 5.85 9.28
N GLU A 44 -12.58 5.38 10.42
CA GLU A 44 -11.35 5.87 11.02
C GLU A 44 -10.16 5.60 10.08
N ASN A 45 -10.06 4.37 9.57
CA ASN A 45 -9.05 4.02 8.57
C ASN A 45 -9.16 4.91 7.32
N ARG A 46 -10.39 5.13 6.83
CA ARG A 46 -10.65 5.96 5.65
C ARG A 46 -10.21 7.39 5.85
N LYS A 47 -10.58 7.99 6.98
CA LYS A 47 -10.20 9.37 7.32
C LYS A 47 -8.68 9.47 7.47
N TRP A 48 -8.10 8.59 8.27
CA TRP A 48 -6.66 8.58 8.54
C TRP A 48 -5.85 8.46 7.24
N MET A 49 -6.21 7.52 6.35
CA MET A 49 -5.52 7.34 5.07
C MET A 49 -5.54 8.65 4.26
N ARG A 50 -6.70 9.28 4.10
CA ARG A 50 -6.85 10.50 3.29
C ARG A 50 -6.06 11.68 3.86
N GLU A 51 -6.01 11.81 5.18
CA GLU A 51 -5.27 12.88 5.86
C GLU A 51 -3.75 12.67 5.79
N ASN A 52 -3.28 11.43 5.82
CA ASN A 52 -1.86 11.09 5.87
C ASN A 52 -1.22 10.78 4.50
N VAL A 53 -2.00 10.79 3.41
CA VAL A 53 -1.42 10.84 2.06
C VAL A 53 -0.90 12.26 1.79
N PRO A 54 0.41 12.42 1.49
CA PRO A 54 1.03 13.70 1.15
C PRO A 54 0.35 14.38 -0.05
N GLU A 55 0.31 15.71 -0.05
CA GLU A 55 -0.43 16.50 -1.04
C GLU A 55 0.05 16.27 -2.49
N ASP A 56 1.36 16.12 -2.69
CA ASP A 56 1.99 15.80 -3.97
C ASP A 56 1.65 14.40 -4.50
N SER A 57 1.21 13.51 -3.61
CA SER A 57 0.79 12.13 -3.90
C SER A 57 -0.73 11.98 -3.99
N ARG A 58 -1.48 13.09 -3.91
CA ARG A 58 -2.95 13.10 -4.08
C ARG A 58 -3.32 13.22 -5.56
N PRO A 59 -4.44 12.61 -5.98
CA PRO A 59 -4.94 12.79 -7.34
C PRO A 59 -5.35 14.26 -7.57
N ALA A 60 -5.24 14.72 -8.82
CA ALA A 60 -5.64 16.09 -9.21
C ALA A 60 -7.13 16.40 -8.93
N SER A 61 -7.96 15.36 -8.83
CA SER A 61 -9.35 15.49 -8.40
C SER A 61 -9.77 14.28 -7.56
N GLY A 62 -10.58 14.52 -6.53
CA GLY A 62 -11.14 13.47 -5.68
C GLY A 62 -10.24 13.07 -4.51
N ASN A 63 -10.55 11.92 -3.92
CA ASN A 63 -9.80 11.39 -2.77
C ASN A 63 -8.74 10.38 -3.23
N PRO A 64 -7.62 10.23 -2.49
CA PRO A 64 -6.70 9.12 -2.69
C PRO A 64 -7.43 7.77 -2.68
N LEU A 65 -7.12 6.94 -3.68
CA LEU A 65 -7.72 5.62 -3.85
C LEU A 65 -6.76 4.53 -3.35
N PRO A 66 -7.27 3.42 -2.80
CA PRO A 66 -6.45 2.29 -2.41
C PRO A 66 -5.90 1.51 -3.63
N PRO A 67 -4.82 0.72 -3.47
CA PRO A 67 -4.07 0.54 -2.23
C PRO A 67 -3.18 1.76 -1.89
N ARG A 68 -3.01 2.04 -0.59
CA ARG A 68 -2.03 3.02 -0.08
C ARG A 68 -1.17 2.34 0.98
N LEU A 69 0.15 2.40 0.82
CA LEU A 69 1.10 1.70 1.67
C LEU A 69 1.77 2.66 2.63
N PHE A 70 1.88 2.22 3.88
CA PHE A 70 2.55 2.93 4.96
C PHE A 70 3.48 1.97 5.71
N ASN A 71 4.57 2.47 6.25
CA ASN A 71 5.33 1.79 7.31
C ASN A 71 5.11 2.57 8.61
N ASP A 72 4.42 1.95 9.56
CA ASP A 72 3.88 2.59 10.75
C ASP A 72 2.95 3.78 10.40
N SER A 73 3.43 5.02 10.40
CA SER A 73 2.71 6.22 9.95
C SER A 73 3.34 6.90 8.74
N ARG A 74 4.52 6.45 8.29
CA ARG A 74 5.23 7.02 7.16
C ARG A 74 4.60 6.55 5.86
N TYR A 75 4.16 7.49 5.03
CA TYR A 75 3.70 7.17 3.68
C TYR A 75 4.83 6.60 2.84
N LEU A 76 4.56 5.49 2.15
CA LEU A 76 5.51 4.84 1.25
C LEU A 76 5.16 5.10 -0.20
N GLY A 77 3.88 4.99 -0.55
CA GLY A 77 3.41 5.17 -1.91
C GLY A 77 2.06 4.52 -2.16
N ASP A 78 1.65 4.52 -3.41
CA ASP A 78 0.49 3.78 -3.90
C ASP A 78 0.89 2.58 -4.73
N TYR A 79 -0.06 2.05 -5.51
CA TYR A 79 0.20 0.90 -6.36
C TYR A 79 1.31 1.15 -7.39
N GLU A 80 1.35 2.33 -8.01
CA GLU A 80 2.33 2.63 -9.06
C GLU A 80 3.74 2.69 -8.48
N ALA A 81 3.90 3.35 -7.34
CA ALA A 81 5.19 3.39 -6.63
C ALA A 81 5.64 1.99 -6.17
N PHE A 82 4.72 1.16 -5.67
CA PHE A 82 5.01 -0.22 -5.32
C PHE A 82 5.41 -1.05 -6.55
N PHE A 83 4.69 -0.89 -7.66
CA PHE A 83 4.96 -1.59 -8.91
C PHE A 83 6.33 -1.19 -9.48
N GLU A 84 6.65 0.11 -9.51
CA GLU A 84 7.97 0.60 -9.91
C GLU A 84 9.08 0.03 -9.01
N ALA A 85 8.88 0.01 -7.70
CA ALA A 85 9.83 -0.62 -6.79
C ALA A 85 10.01 -2.11 -7.07
N ARG A 86 8.94 -2.81 -7.48
CA ARG A 86 8.99 -4.23 -7.86
C ARG A 86 9.76 -4.46 -9.16
N GLU A 87 9.51 -3.65 -10.19
CA GLU A 87 10.26 -3.73 -11.47
C GLU A 87 11.76 -3.47 -11.26
N ASN A 88 12.10 -2.63 -10.28
CA ASN A 88 13.48 -2.31 -9.92
C ASN A 88 14.10 -3.25 -8.86
N ASN A 89 13.43 -4.34 -8.46
CA ASN A 89 13.85 -5.23 -7.36
C ASN A 89 14.16 -4.51 -6.03
N ALA A 90 13.50 -3.37 -5.80
CA ALA A 90 13.75 -2.46 -4.69
C ALA A 90 12.60 -2.46 -3.66
N VAL A 91 11.71 -3.47 -3.67
CA VAL A 91 10.51 -3.48 -2.80
C VAL A 91 10.86 -3.41 -1.32
N TYR A 92 11.87 -4.15 -0.85
CA TYR A 92 12.28 -4.09 0.56
C TYR A 92 12.74 -2.68 0.94
N ALA A 93 13.52 -2.02 0.08
CA ALA A 93 13.95 -0.65 0.31
C ALA A 93 12.75 0.33 0.31
N PHE A 94 11.82 0.18 -0.64
CA PHE A 94 10.57 0.93 -0.70
C PHE A 94 9.74 0.78 0.59
N LEU A 95 9.63 -0.46 1.09
CA LEU A 95 8.95 -0.75 2.36
C LEU A 95 9.73 -0.27 3.60
N GLY A 96 10.98 0.15 3.44
CA GLY A 96 11.88 0.50 4.54
C GLY A 96 12.33 -0.71 5.37
N LEU A 97 12.39 -1.89 4.74
CA LEU A 97 12.80 -3.15 5.33
C LEU A 97 14.20 -3.54 4.86
N THR A 98 14.88 -4.37 5.64
CA THR A 98 16.14 -5.00 5.19
C THR A 98 15.79 -6.20 4.32
N ALA A 99 16.36 -6.26 3.11
CA ALA A 99 16.16 -7.40 2.23
C ALA A 99 16.78 -8.68 2.85
N PRO A 100 16.12 -9.85 2.76
CA PRO A 100 16.69 -11.10 3.22
C PRO A 100 17.98 -11.44 2.45
N PRO A 101 18.93 -12.15 3.07
CA PRO A 101 20.14 -12.60 2.39
C PRO A 101 19.80 -13.42 1.14
N GLY A 102 20.41 -13.07 0.00
CA GLY A 102 20.20 -13.77 -1.27
C GLY A 102 19.01 -13.29 -2.11
N SER A 103 18.29 -12.25 -1.66
CA SER A 103 17.37 -11.50 -2.51
C SER A 103 18.13 -10.85 -3.67
N LYS A 104 17.65 -11.01 -4.90
CA LYS A 104 18.16 -10.28 -6.08
C LYS A 104 17.48 -8.92 -6.20
#